data_AF-A0A7W7MXW9-F1
#
_entry.id   AF-A0A7W7MXW9-F1
#
_cell.length_a   1.000
_cell.length_b   1.000
_cell.length_c   1.000
_cell.angle_alpha   90.00
_cell.angle_beta   90.00
_cell.angle_gamma   90.00
#
_symmetry.space_group_name_H-M   'P 1'
#
loop_
_entity.id
_entity.type
_entity.pdbx_description
1 polymer ?
#
loop_
_entity_poly.entity_id
_entity_poly.type
_entity_poly.pdbx_seq_one_letter_code
_entity_poly.pdbx_strand_id
1 'polypeptide(L)'
;MTAIAHQSKLMTGLNTRNHRAALNVFLFIVLAHWAEHVVQAVQIWVLGRPAAESRGVAGQWFPWLVTSEALHYGYALVMLAGFILVRRGFTGRSRTWWNIALYIQVWHHLEHLLLFIQAHAGANLGGRPVPTSLIQFLIPRVELHLFYNGVVFAPMVVAMLLHRRDAPEPRDGAATCDCAGDRGRPAEV
;
A
#
# COMPACT_ATOMS: atom_id res chain seq x y z
N MET A 1 -1.10 -19.80 29.24
CA MET A 1 -0.60 -18.93 28.15
C MET A 1 -0.57 -19.72 26.85
N THR A 2 -1.65 -19.70 26.05
CA THR A 2 -1.63 -19.97 24.61
C THR A 2 -3.02 -19.65 24.05
N ALA A 3 -3.22 -18.41 23.60
CA ALA A 3 -4.40 -18.10 22.80
C ALA A 3 -4.18 -18.70 21.41
N ILE A 4 -4.76 -19.88 21.15
CA ILE A 4 -4.93 -20.39 19.79
C ILE A 4 -5.89 -19.43 19.10
N ALA A 5 -5.34 -18.47 18.37
CA ALA A 5 -6.12 -17.56 17.56
C ALA A 5 -6.89 -18.38 16.52
N HIS A 6 -8.21 -18.48 16.68
CA HIS A 6 -9.10 -19.05 15.67
C HIS A 6 -9.03 -18.17 14.42
N GLN A 7 -8.16 -18.52 13.46
CA GLN A 7 -8.14 -17.84 12.17
C GLN A 7 -9.44 -18.16 11.45
N SER A 8 -10.18 -17.14 11.05
CA SER A 8 -11.41 -17.34 10.29
C SER A 8 -11.10 -18.04 8.96
N LYS A 9 -12.02 -18.90 8.49
CA LYS A 9 -11.91 -19.59 7.19
C LYS A 9 -11.61 -18.62 6.04
N LEU A 10 -12.09 -17.38 6.14
CA LEU A 10 -11.82 -16.31 5.18
C LEU A 10 -10.33 -15.92 5.17
N MET A 11 -9.73 -15.64 6.33
CA MET A 11 -8.31 -15.26 6.43
C MET A 11 -7.40 -16.38 5.95
N THR A 12 -7.75 -17.63 6.26
CA THR A 12 -7.06 -18.78 5.69
C THR A 12 -7.19 -18.74 4.16
N GLY A 13 -8.40 -18.74 3.61
CA GLY A 13 -8.63 -18.76 2.16
C GLY A 13 -7.86 -17.69 1.38
N LEU A 14 -7.83 -16.44 1.86
CA LEU A 14 -7.10 -15.32 1.24
C LEU A 14 -5.58 -15.50 1.17
N ASN A 15 -5.03 -16.39 2.00
CA ASN A 15 -3.60 -16.67 2.08
C ASN A 15 -3.27 -18.11 1.63
N THR A 16 -4.24 -18.81 1.06
CA THR A 16 -4.10 -20.18 0.50
C THR A 16 -4.61 -20.20 -0.95
N ARG A 17 -5.67 -20.96 -1.24
CA ARG A 17 -6.33 -21.16 -2.54
C ARG A 17 -6.78 -19.87 -3.25
N ASN A 18 -7.13 -18.82 -2.50
CA ASN A 18 -7.62 -17.56 -3.10
C ASN A 18 -6.53 -16.48 -3.13
N HIS A 19 -5.29 -16.81 -2.78
CA HIS A 19 -4.23 -15.82 -2.61
C HIS A 19 -3.94 -15.06 -3.91
N ARG A 20 -3.87 -15.77 -5.04
CA ARG A 20 -3.70 -15.15 -6.36
C ARG A 20 -4.79 -14.13 -6.68
N ALA A 21 -6.05 -14.47 -6.42
CA ALA A 21 -7.18 -13.58 -6.66
C ALA A 21 -7.12 -12.36 -5.72
N ALA A 22 -6.81 -12.58 -4.45
CA ALA A 22 -6.66 -11.50 -3.47
C ALA A 22 -5.52 -10.53 -3.85
N LEU A 23 -4.37 -11.07 -4.30
CA LEU A 23 -3.25 -10.27 -4.79
C LEU A 23 -3.60 -9.47 -6.04
N ASN A 24 -4.36 -10.04 -6.98
CA ASN A 24 -4.78 -9.33 -8.18
C ASN A 24 -5.75 -8.19 -7.87
N VAL A 25 -6.70 -8.40 -6.96
CA VAL A 25 -7.60 -7.33 -6.48
C VAL A 25 -6.79 -6.23 -5.80
N PHE A 26 -5.86 -6.60 -4.94
CA PHE A 26 -5.02 -5.62 -4.26
C PHE A 26 -4.11 -4.86 -5.24
N LEU A 27 -3.52 -5.55 -6.21
CA LEU A 27 -2.72 -4.94 -7.27
C LEU A 27 -3.53 -3.94 -8.10
N PHE A 28 -4.78 -4.28 -8.46
CA PHE A 28 -5.66 -3.35 -9.16
C PHE A 28 -5.86 -2.05 -8.36
N ILE A 29 -6.14 -2.18 -7.06
CA ILE A 29 -6.31 -1.02 -6.16
C ILE A 29 -5.04 -0.18 -6.16
N VAL A 30 -3.86 -0.81 -5.96
CA VAL A 30 -2.56 -0.14 -5.94
C VAL A 30 -2.30 0.60 -7.25
N LEU A 31 -2.52 -0.05 -8.40
CA LEU A 31 -2.26 0.54 -9.71
C LEU A 31 -3.22 1.70 -10.02
N ALA A 32 -4.49 1.60 -9.61
CA ALA A 32 -5.44 2.70 -9.77
C ALA A 32 -4.97 3.96 -9.02
N HIS A 33 -4.50 3.81 -7.79
CA HIS A 33 -3.95 4.94 -7.02
C HIS A 33 -2.61 5.43 -7.55
N TRP A 34 -1.76 4.53 -8.02
CA TRP A 34 -0.52 4.93 -8.67
C TRP A 34 -0.80 5.74 -9.93
N ALA A 35 -1.81 5.35 -10.72
CA ALA A 35 -2.24 6.10 -11.90
C ALA A 35 -2.73 7.51 -11.55
N GLU A 36 -3.50 7.68 -10.47
CA GLU A 36 -3.90 9.01 -9.99
C GLU A 36 -2.70 9.92 -9.76
N HIS A 37 -1.71 9.45 -8.99
CA HIS A 37 -0.55 10.25 -8.63
C HIS A 37 0.42 10.48 -9.79
N VAL A 38 0.61 9.49 -10.66
CA VAL A 38 1.47 9.66 -11.85
C VAL A 38 0.85 10.63 -12.84
N VAL A 39 -0.46 10.57 -13.06
CA VAL A 39 -1.12 11.54 -13.93
C VAL A 39 -1.10 12.94 -13.30
N GLN A 40 -1.25 13.04 -11.98
CA GLN A 40 -1.06 14.31 -11.26
C GLN A 40 0.37 14.85 -11.46
N ALA A 41 1.39 14.01 -11.33
CA ALA A 41 2.79 14.37 -11.59
C ALA A 41 3.01 14.89 -13.01
N VAL A 42 2.46 14.19 -14.01
CA VAL A 42 2.53 14.59 -15.43
C VAL A 42 1.83 15.93 -15.66
N GLN A 43 0.65 16.13 -15.05
CA GLN A 43 -0.07 17.41 -15.13
C GLN A 43 0.77 18.58 -14.62
N ILE A 44 1.48 18.40 -13.51
CA ILE A 44 2.31 19.45 -12.90
C ILE A 44 3.58 19.67 -13.72
N TRP A 45 4.39 18.63 -13.94
CA TRP A 45 5.76 18.79 -14.42
C TRP A 45 5.91 18.72 -15.93
N VAL A 46 5.02 18.00 -16.62
CA VAL A 46 5.07 17.89 -18.10
C VAL A 46 4.14 18.90 -18.75
N LEU A 47 2.93 19.06 -18.21
CA LEU A 47 1.93 19.99 -18.77
C LEU A 47 1.98 21.39 -18.14
N GLY A 48 2.79 21.59 -17.09
CA GLY A 48 2.97 22.89 -16.45
C GLY A 48 1.72 23.40 -15.71
N ARG A 49 0.77 22.53 -15.37
CA ARG A 49 -0.45 22.94 -14.68
C ARG A 49 -0.17 23.32 -13.23
N PRO A 50 -0.87 24.32 -12.67
CA PRO A 50 -0.83 24.57 -11.23
C PRO A 50 -1.20 23.32 -10.43
N ALA A 51 -0.59 23.12 -9.26
CA ALA A 51 -0.88 21.98 -8.39
C ALA A 51 -2.38 21.88 -8.02
N ALA A 52 -3.05 23.02 -7.82
CA ALA A 52 -4.48 23.09 -7.51
C ALA A 52 -5.40 22.57 -8.64
N GLU A 53 -4.91 22.55 -9.88
CA GLU A 53 -5.62 22.07 -11.07
C GLU A 53 -5.19 20.65 -11.48
N SER A 54 -4.15 20.13 -10.85
CA SER A 54 -3.56 18.82 -11.15
C SER A 54 -4.22 17.74 -10.30
N ARG A 55 -5.36 17.24 -10.79
CA ARG A 55 -6.29 16.38 -10.04
C ARG A 55 -6.16 14.88 -10.36
N GLY A 56 -5.11 14.46 -11.05
CA GLY A 56 -4.91 13.04 -11.40
C GLY A 56 -5.84 12.58 -12.52
N VAL A 57 -6.28 11.32 -12.45
CA VAL A 57 -7.20 10.68 -13.40
C VAL A 57 -8.64 11.00 -13.00
N ALA A 58 -9.17 10.35 -11.96
CA ALA A 58 -10.56 10.46 -11.52
C ALA A 58 -10.91 11.87 -11.05
N GLY A 59 -9.97 12.58 -10.44
CA GLY A 59 -10.20 13.95 -9.95
C GLY A 59 -10.46 14.98 -11.04
N GLN A 60 -10.19 14.67 -12.32
CA GLN A 60 -10.61 15.53 -13.44
C GLN A 60 -12.14 15.61 -13.54
N TRP A 61 -12.83 14.48 -13.32
CA TRP A 61 -14.29 14.38 -13.40
C TRP A 61 -14.96 14.59 -12.03
N PHE A 62 -14.26 14.25 -10.94
CA PHE A 62 -14.77 14.35 -9.58
C PHE A 62 -13.80 15.11 -8.68
N PRO A 63 -13.71 16.46 -8.78
CA PRO A 63 -12.71 17.25 -8.07
C PRO A 63 -12.73 17.10 -6.54
N TRP A 64 -13.91 16.81 -5.98
CA TRP A 64 -14.10 16.58 -4.55
C TRP A 64 -13.33 15.38 -4.02
N LEU A 65 -12.96 14.41 -4.89
CA LEU A 65 -12.11 13.28 -4.51
C LEU A 65 -10.73 13.75 -4.03
N VAL A 66 -10.18 14.78 -4.68
CA VAL A 66 -8.81 15.29 -4.41
C VAL A 66 -8.80 16.29 -3.25
N THR A 67 -9.92 16.90 -2.92
CA THR A 67 -10.02 17.84 -1.78
C THR A 67 -10.45 17.17 -0.48
N SER A 68 -10.92 15.92 -0.53
CA SER A 68 -11.41 15.22 0.65
C SER A 68 -10.27 14.52 1.40
N GLU A 69 -9.87 15.07 2.54
CA GLU A 69 -8.91 14.42 3.46
C GLU A 69 -9.48 13.10 4.02
N ALA A 70 -10.81 13.00 4.19
CA ALA A 70 -11.47 11.76 4.61
C ALA A 70 -11.34 10.64 3.56
N LEU A 71 -11.46 10.98 2.29
CA LEU A 71 -11.34 10.01 1.20
C LEU A 71 -9.88 9.56 1.03
N HIS A 72 -8.93 10.49 1.15
CA HIS A 72 -7.50 10.15 1.19
C HIS A 72 -7.16 9.20 2.34
N TYR A 73 -7.62 9.52 3.56
CA TYR A 73 -7.40 8.66 4.72
C TYR A 73 -8.08 7.29 4.57
N GLY A 74 -9.32 7.27 4.06
CA GLY A 74 -10.04 6.02 3.77
C GLY A 74 -9.30 5.12 2.79
N TYR A 75 -8.73 5.70 1.73
CA TYR A 75 -7.89 4.96 0.79
C TYR A 75 -6.62 4.42 1.46
N ALA A 76 -5.95 5.23 2.28
CA ALA A 76 -4.77 4.79 3.04
C ALA A 76 -5.08 3.61 3.99
N LEU A 77 -6.28 3.59 4.58
CA LEU A 77 -6.74 2.48 5.41
C LEU A 77 -7.00 1.22 4.59
N VAL A 78 -7.62 1.32 3.40
CA VAL A 78 -7.82 0.20 2.47
C VAL A 78 -6.47 -0.40 2.06
N MET A 79 -5.48 0.44 1.76
CA MET A 79 -4.13 -0.01 1.42
C MET A 79 -3.48 -0.80 2.56
N LEU A 80 -3.50 -0.23 3.77
CA LEU A 80 -2.96 -0.89 4.95
C LEU A 80 -3.66 -2.23 5.24
N ALA A 81 -4.99 -2.26 5.15
CA ALA A 81 -5.78 -3.47 5.31
C ALA A 81 -5.37 -4.52 4.26
N GLY A 82 -5.27 -4.14 2.98
CA GLY A 82 -4.81 -5.01 1.91
C GLY A 82 -3.46 -5.65 2.24
N PHE A 83 -2.46 -4.84 2.63
CA PHE A 83 -1.15 -5.32 3.04
C PHE A 83 -1.21 -6.35 4.17
N ILE A 84 -2.01 -6.12 5.20
CA ILE A 84 -2.14 -7.00 6.37
C ILE A 84 -2.87 -8.29 6.01
N LEU A 85 -3.94 -8.20 5.22
CA LEU A 85 -4.83 -9.32 4.91
C LEU A 85 -4.15 -10.39 4.07
N VAL A 86 -3.38 -10.00 3.06
CA VAL A 86 -2.66 -10.95 2.17
C VAL A 86 -1.27 -11.29 2.69
N ARG A 87 -0.85 -10.69 3.82
CA ARG A 87 0.50 -10.86 4.36
C ARG A 87 0.88 -12.33 4.51
N ARG A 88 0.01 -13.16 5.10
CA ARG A 88 0.29 -14.56 5.47
C ARG A 88 0.58 -15.50 4.29
N GLY A 89 0.21 -15.14 3.06
CA GLY A 89 0.57 -15.92 1.86
C GLY A 89 2.04 -15.78 1.45
N PHE A 90 2.73 -14.74 1.93
CA PHE A 90 4.17 -14.56 1.70
C PHE A 90 5.01 -15.26 2.78
N THR A 91 6.04 -15.99 2.35
CA THR A 91 7.02 -16.71 3.21
C THR A 91 8.47 -16.33 2.86
N GLY A 92 9.41 -16.72 3.73
CA GLY A 92 10.86 -16.57 3.50
C GLY A 92 11.28 -15.14 3.10
N ARG A 93 12.13 -15.01 2.08
CA ARG A 93 12.60 -13.69 1.60
C ARG A 93 11.47 -12.80 1.08
N SER A 94 10.49 -13.38 0.39
CA SER A 94 9.34 -12.63 -0.11
C SER A 94 8.58 -11.95 1.03
N ARG A 95 8.40 -12.65 2.15
CA ARG A 95 7.83 -12.10 3.39
C ARG A 95 8.66 -10.96 3.96
N THR A 96 9.98 -11.06 3.95
CA THR A 96 10.85 -9.96 4.41
C THR A 96 10.58 -8.68 3.62
N TRP A 97 10.57 -8.75 2.29
CA TRP A 97 10.30 -7.59 1.44
C TRP A 97 8.88 -7.06 1.59
N TRP A 98 7.88 -7.94 1.75
CA TRP A 98 6.51 -7.54 2.04
C TRP A 98 6.41 -6.79 3.38
N ASN A 99 7.13 -7.25 4.41
CA ASN A 99 7.16 -6.56 5.70
C ASN A 99 7.84 -5.19 5.59
N ILE A 100 8.91 -5.06 4.82
CA ILE A 100 9.55 -3.75 4.56
C ILE A 100 8.54 -2.78 3.95
N ALA A 101 7.84 -3.20 2.89
CA ALA A 101 6.77 -2.41 2.27
C ALA A 101 5.68 -2.02 3.29
N LEU A 102 5.24 -2.98 4.11
CA LEU A 102 4.24 -2.76 5.16
C LEU A 102 4.72 -1.76 6.23
N TYR A 103 5.97 -1.83 6.69
CA TYR A 103 6.48 -0.87 7.68
C TYR A 103 6.49 0.56 7.15
N ILE A 104 6.91 0.74 5.90
CA ILE A 104 6.89 2.05 5.24
C ILE A 104 5.43 2.50 5.04
N GLN A 105 4.54 1.59 4.64
CA GLN A 105 3.11 1.88 4.48
C GLN A 105 2.45 2.28 5.80
N VAL A 106 2.83 1.67 6.93
CA VAL A 106 2.34 2.05 8.26
C VAL A 106 2.78 3.47 8.60
N TRP A 107 4.06 3.80 8.38
CA TRP A 107 4.54 5.17 8.58
C TRP A 107 3.77 6.18 7.71
N HIS A 108 3.63 5.89 6.41
CA HIS A 108 2.89 6.73 5.49
C HIS A 108 1.41 6.89 5.91
N HIS A 109 0.78 5.81 6.40
CA HIS A 109 -0.57 5.85 6.95
C HIS A 109 -0.67 6.74 8.20
N LEU A 110 0.33 6.74 9.09
CA LEU A 110 0.35 7.62 10.25
C LEU A 110 0.42 9.10 9.85
N GLU A 111 1.17 9.44 8.80
CA GLU A 111 1.16 10.81 8.25
C GLU A 111 -0.24 11.18 7.72
N HIS A 112 -0.93 10.27 7.02
CA HIS A 112 -2.32 10.50 6.61
C HIS A 112 -3.30 10.63 7.79
N LEU A 113 -3.14 9.80 8.82
CA LEU A 113 -3.95 9.89 10.03
C LEU A 113 -3.77 11.26 10.69
N LEU A 114 -2.53 11.74 10.77
CA LEU A 114 -2.20 13.06 11.30
C LEU A 114 -2.87 14.18 10.49
N LEU A 115 -2.85 14.11 9.14
CA LEU A 115 -3.54 15.07 8.28
C LEU A 115 -5.06 15.03 8.50
N PHE A 116 -5.63 13.83 8.59
CA PHE A 116 -7.05 13.62 8.85
C PHE A 116 -7.46 14.23 10.19
N ILE A 117 -6.70 14.00 11.26
CA ILE A 117 -6.95 14.58 12.59
C ILE A 117 -6.90 16.11 12.54
N GLN A 118 -5.89 16.70 11.89
CA GLN A 118 -5.79 18.16 11.73
C GLN A 118 -7.03 18.74 11.03
N ALA A 119 -7.47 18.11 9.93
CA ALA A 119 -8.64 18.53 9.18
C ALA A 119 -9.94 18.51 10.00
N HIS A 120 -10.10 17.55 10.92
CA HIS A 120 -11.29 17.44 11.76
C HIS A 120 -11.21 18.30 13.02
N ALA A 121 -10.02 18.47 13.58
CA ALA A 121 -9.80 19.30 14.77
C ALA A 121 -9.76 20.80 14.42
N GLY A 122 -9.55 21.17 13.16
CA GLY A 122 -9.34 22.55 12.72
C GLY A 122 -8.01 23.14 13.21
N ALA A 123 -7.07 22.30 13.64
CA ALA A 123 -5.79 22.69 14.23
C ALA A 123 -4.64 22.08 13.43
N ASN A 124 -3.92 22.91 12.69
CA ASN A 124 -2.81 22.47 11.84
C ASN A 124 -1.45 22.61 12.56
N LEU A 125 -0.53 21.68 12.29
CA LEU A 125 0.80 21.70 12.86
C LEU A 125 1.56 22.98 12.49
N GLY A 126 2.25 23.57 13.48
CA GLY A 126 3.05 24.78 13.29
C GLY A 126 2.24 25.99 12.83
N GLY A 127 0.92 26.03 13.05
CA GLY A 127 0.06 27.14 12.63
C GLY A 127 -0.11 27.27 11.12
N ARG A 128 0.16 26.20 10.35
CA ARG A 128 0.01 26.20 8.90
C ARG A 128 -1.46 26.46 8.48
N PRO A 129 -1.70 27.07 7.30
CA PRO A 129 -3.07 27.32 6.83
C PRO A 129 -3.81 26.06 6.37
N VAL A 130 -3.12 24.93 6.20
CA VAL A 130 -3.67 23.66 5.75
C VAL A 130 -3.06 22.50 6.55
N PRO A 131 -3.74 21.33 6.62
CA PRO A 131 -3.16 20.13 7.20
C PRO A 131 -1.78 19.82 6.59
N THR A 132 -0.80 19.58 7.46
CA THR A 132 0.61 19.38 7.06
C THR A 132 1.21 18.21 7.85
N SER A 133 1.81 17.25 7.17
CA SER A 133 2.52 16.13 7.81
C SER A 133 3.87 16.55 8.37
N LEU A 134 4.60 15.65 9.04
CA LEU A 134 5.90 15.96 9.63
C LEU A 134 6.95 16.22 8.53
N ILE A 135 7.00 15.36 7.51
CA ILE A 135 7.99 15.52 6.44
C ILE A 135 7.61 16.64 5.47
N GLN A 136 6.32 17.03 5.40
CA GLN A 136 5.86 18.12 4.55
C GLN A 136 6.43 19.51 4.91
N PHE A 137 7.08 19.67 6.07
CA PHE A 137 7.83 20.89 6.38
C PHE A 137 9.09 21.05 5.53
N LEU A 138 9.61 19.95 4.97
CA LEU A 138 10.85 19.90 4.20
C LEU A 138 10.60 19.67 2.71
N ILE A 139 9.58 18.88 2.37
CA ILE A 139 9.30 18.43 0.99
C ILE A 139 7.82 18.74 0.67
N PRO A 140 7.48 19.32 -0.50
CA PRO A 140 6.09 19.62 -0.80
C PRO A 140 5.25 18.33 -0.96
N ARG A 141 3.92 18.49 -0.81
CA ARG A 141 2.99 17.38 -0.61
C ARG A 141 3.03 16.35 -1.75
N VAL A 142 3.09 16.81 -3.00
CA VAL A 142 2.98 15.93 -4.17
C VAL A 142 4.23 15.08 -4.33
N GLU A 143 5.39 15.71 -4.22
CA GLU A 143 6.72 15.07 -4.25
C GLU A 143 6.83 14.03 -3.15
N LEU A 144 6.39 14.38 -1.93
CA LEU A 144 6.41 13.47 -0.79
C LEU A 144 5.52 12.24 -1.02
N HIS A 145 4.29 12.43 -1.54
CA HIS A 145 3.40 11.30 -1.85
C HIS A 145 3.98 10.40 -2.94
N LEU A 146 4.54 10.98 -4.02
CA LEU A 146 5.18 10.20 -5.07
C LEU A 146 6.38 9.42 -4.56
N PHE A 147 7.18 10.04 -3.69
CA PHE A 147 8.28 9.38 -3.01
C PHE A 147 7.79 8.20 -2.17
N TYR A 148 6.83 8.41 -1.26
CA TYR A 148 6.26 7.34 -0.43
C TYR A 148 5.67 6.21 -1.27
N ASN A 149 4.89 6.54 -2.30
CA ASN A 149 4.32 5.56 -3.21
C ASN A 149 5.42 4.74 -3.89
N GLY A 150 6.52 5.37 -4.32
CA GLY A 150 7.68 4.69 -4.87
C GLY A 150 8.36 3.74 -3.87
N VAL A 151 8.66 4.22 -2.65
CA VAL A 151 9.37 3.43 -1.64
C VAL A 151 8.52 2.33 -0.98
N VAL A 152 7.19 2.40 -1.06
CA VAL A 152 6.30 1.27 -0.73
C VAL A 152 6.17 0.30 -1.91
N PHE A 153 6.00 0.81 -3.13
CA PHE A 153 5.76 -0.01 -4.32
C PHE A 153 6.98 -0.87 -4.70
N ALA A 154 8.19 -0.32 -4.64
CA ALA A 154 9.41 -1.05 -4.98
C ALA A 154 9.63 -2.34 -4.16
N PRO A 155 9.64 -2.32 -2.82
CA PRO A 155 9.75 -3.56 -2.03
C PRO A 155 8.55 -4.50 -2.22
N MET A 156 7.36 -3.97 -2.51
CA MET A 156 6.19 -4.79 -2.86
C MET A 156 6.43 -5.57 -4.16
N VAL A 157 6.97 -4.93 -5.20
CA VAL A 157 7.35 -5.60 -6.46
C VAL A 157 8.42 -6.66 -6.20
N VAL A 158 9.45 -6.37 -5.41
CA VAL A 158 10.49 -7.37 -5.06
C VAL A 158 9.86 -8.56 -4.33
N ALA A 159 8.97 -8.32 -3.38
CA ALA A 159 8.24 -9.38 -2.68
C ALA A 159 7.47 -10.27 -3.66
N MET A 160 6.74 -9.68 -4.61
CA MET A 160 5.96 -10.40 -5.62
C MET A 160 6.84 -11.21 -6.58
N LEU A 161 7.97 -10.67 -7.01
CA LEU A 161 8.93 -11.37 -7.87
C LEU A 161 9.53 -12.58 -7.15
N LEU A 162 9.88 -12.43 -5.87
CA LEU A 162 10.39 -13.53 -5.05
C LEU A 162 9.29 -14.56 -4.74
N HIS A 163 8.06 -14.13 -4.49
CA HIS A 163 6.93 -15.01 -4.21
C HIS A 163 6.69 -16.01 -5.34
N ARG A 164 6.71 -15.52 -6.58
CA ARG A 164 6.51 -16.34 -7.78
C ARG A 164 7.72 -17.22 -8.14
N ARG A 165 8.90 -16.90 -7.60
CA ARG A 165 10.16 -17.56 -7.98
C ARG A 165 10.56 -18.64 -6.99
N ASP A 166 10.50 -18.34 -5.70
CA ASP A 166 11.06 -19.17 -4.64
C ASP A 166 9.99 -20.13 -4.10
N ALA A 167 10.38 -21.35 -3.74
CA ALA A 167 9.51 -22.28 -3.05
C ALA A 167 9.17 -21.78 -1.63
N PRO A 168 7.93 -22.02 -1.13
CA PRO A 168 7.58 -21.68 0.23
C PRO A 168 8.50 -22.37 1.25
N GLU A 169 8.98 -21.62 2.24
CA GLU A 169 9.73 -22.23 3.34
C GLU A 169 8.81 -23.02 4.28
N PRO A 170 9.15 -24.28 4.64
CA PRO A 170 8.31 -25.12 5.50
C PRO A 170 8.05 -24.55 6.90
N ARG A 171 8.94 -23.66 7.38
CA ARG A 171 8.95 -23.12 8.75
C ARG A 171 7.83 -22.13 9.03
N ASP A 172 7.21 -21.54 8.01
CA ASP A 172 6.29 -20.41 8.19
C ASP A 172 4.82 -20.84 8.40
N GLY A 173 4.51 -22.14 8.32
CA GLY A 173 3.14 -22.66 8.48
C GLY A 173 2.13 -22.08 7.47
N ALA A 174 2.62 -21.44 6.41
CA ALA A 174 1.79 -20.88 5.35
C ALA A 174 1.28 -22.02 4.48
N ALA A 175 0.00 -21.94 4.15
CA ALA A 175 -0.58 -22.86 3.22
C ALA A 175 -0.04 -22.61 1.81
N THR A 176 0.18 -23.69 1.09
CA THR A 176 0.55 -23.66 -0.32
C THR A 176 -0.55 -22.95 -1.13
N CYS A 177 -0.20 -21.86 -1.78
CA CYS A 177 -1.02 -21.22 -2.79
C CYS A 177 -0.47 -21.55 -4.19
N ASP A 178 -1.32 -21.47 -5.20
CA ASP A 178 -0.98 -21.80 -6.59
C ASP A 178 -0.10 -20.74 -7.29
N CYS A 179 0.21 -19.64 -6.61
CA CYS A 179 0.98 -18.51 -7.12
C CYS A 179 2.38 -18.39 -6.50
N ALA A 180 2.69 -19.25 -5.52
CA ALA A 180 4.05 -19.43 -5.05
C ALA A 180 4.88 -20.24 -6.05
N GLY A 181 6.19 -19.99 -6.12
CA GLY A 181 7.10 -20.71 -7.00
C GLY A 181 7.45 -22.12 -6.51
N ASP A 182 8.15 -22.87 -7.36
CA ASP A 182 8.55 -24.26 -7.08
C ASP A 182 10.07 -24.42 -6.91
N ARG A 183 10.86 -23.36 -7.15
CA ARG A 183 12.32 -23.45 -7.10
C ARG A 183 12.80 -23.62 -5.67
N GLY A 184 13.48 -24.74 -5.40
CA GLY A 184 13.97 -25.10 -4.07
C GLY A 184 13.16 -26.23 -3.42
N ARG A 185 12.07 -26.69 -4.04
CA ARG A 185 11.43 -27.95 -3.65
C ARG A 185 12.37 -29.11 -4.03
N PRO A 186 12.80 -29.97 -3.10
CA PRO A 186 13.53 -31.17 -3.48
C PRO A 186 12.69 -31.98 -4.46
N ALA A 187 13.33 -32.51 -5.52
CA ALA A 187 12.65 -33.43 -6.43
C ALA A 187 12.16 -34.63 -5.58
N GLU A 188 10.86 -34.93 -5.64
CA GLU A 188 10.35 -36.18 -5.07
C GLU A 188 10.98 -37.33 -5.87
N VAL A 189 11.86 -38.08 -5.20
CA VAL A 189 12.44 -39.34 -5.68
C VAL A 189 11.52 -40.48 -5.28
#